data_AF-A0A6A4VT47-F1
#
_entry.id   AF-A0A6A4VT47-F1
#
_cell.length_a   1.000
_cell.length_b   1.000
_cell.length_c   1.000
_cell.angle_alpha   90.00
_cell.angle_beta   90.00
_cell.angle_gamma   90.00
#
_symmetry.space_group_name_H-M   'P 1'
#
loop_
_entity.id
_entity.type
_entity.pdbx_description
1 polymer ?
#
loop_
_entity_poly.entity_id
_entity_poly.type
_entity_poly.pdbx_seq_one_letter_code
_entity_poly.pdbx_strand_id
1 'polypeptide(L)'
;MTIWTASLDDLTNAGTLTRSRNKVISVVDARRAQNCTILLSKLKLSDKEIKSALMSMDTKDQLPPDMVEQLLKFTPSAEEKALLEEHSDELKSLARADRFLYEISQITHYEARLKSLFYKKRFAERLAELRPRIAAVVEASKELQRSRRLKKLLELVLAFGNYMNRGQRGNAQGFRLESLRRIGDY
;
A
#
# COMPACT_ATOMS: atom_id res chain seq x y z
N MET A 1 -38.19 -54.11 48.08
CA MET A 1 -39.01 -54.79 47.05
C MET A 1 -39.61 -53.70 46.19
N THR A 2 -39.40 -53.57 44.88
CA THR A 2 -38.75 -54.45 43.89
C THR A 2 -38.32 -53.56 42.71
N ILE A 3 -37.21 -53.92 42.10
CA ILE A 3 -36.51 -53.25 41.00
C ILE A 3 -37.36 -53.32 39.72
N TRP A 4 -37.38 -52.26 38.90
CA TRP A 4 -37.76 -52.35 37.49
C TRP A 4 -36.56 -51.99 36.61
N THR A 5 -36.10 -53.03 35.91
CA THR A 5 -35.07 -53.04 34.89
C THR A 5 -35.55 -52.39 33.60
N ALA A 6 -34.64 -51.69 32.91
CA ALA A 6 -34.86 -51.15 31.57
C ALA A 6 -35.19 -52.26 30.54
N SER A 7 -36.01 -51.93 29.55
CA SER A 7 -36.07 -52.64 28.26
C SER A 7 -35.60 -51.67 27.18
N LEU A 8 -34.70 -52.15 26.33
CA LEU A 8 -33.74 -51.39 25.54
C LEU A 8 -34.04 -51.51 24.03
N ASP A 9 -35.31 -51.60 23.62
CA ASP A 9 -35.65 -52.04 22.25
C ASP A 9 -36.72 -51.21 21.50
N ASP A 10 -37.22 -50.08 22.03
CA ASP A 10 -38.23 -49.30 21.30
C ASP A 10 -37.80 -47.87 20.95
N LEU A 11 -37.76 -47.63 19.63
CA LEU A 11 -37.85 -46.34 18.92
C LEU A 11 -36.53 -45.70 18.45
N THR A 12 -35.77 -46.51 17.72
CA THR A 12 -35.04 -46.13 16.51
C THR A 12 -35.95 -45.49 15.44
N ASN A 13 -36.35 -44.21 15.57
CA ASN A 13 -36.71 -43.39 14.39
C ASN A 13 -36.84 -41.89 14.72
N ALA A 14 -35.72 -41.20 14.95
CA ALA A 14 -35.68 -39.74 14.87
C ALA A 14 -34.78 -39.34 13.71
N GLY A 15 -35.43 -38.94 12.62
CA GLY A 15 -34.83 -38.70 11.31
C GLY A 15 -33.60 -37.80 11.36
N THR A 16 -32.56 -38.29 10.69
CA THR A 16 -31.36 -37.55 10.33
C THR A 16 -31.78 -36.35 9.47
N LEU A 17 -31.90 -35.18 10.08
CA LEU A 17 -31.87 -33.91 9.35
C LEU A 17 -30.46 -33.75 8.77
N THR A 18 -30.25 -34.32 7.59
CA THR A 18 -29.11 -34.03 6.74
C THR A 18 -29.19 -32.57 6.32
N ARG A 19 -28.65 -31.70 7.17
CA ARG A 19 -28.28 -30.34 6.80
C ARG A 19 -27.31 -30.49 5.64
N SER A 20 -27.81 -30.29 4.40
CA SER A 20 -26.97 -30.16 3.22
C SER A 20 -25.94 -29.08 3.51
N ARG A 21 -24.74 -29.49 3.93
CA ARG A 21 -23.56 -28.63 3.89
C ARG A 21 -23.26 -28.53 2.40
N ASN A 22 -23.77 -27.50 1.75
CA ASN A 22 -23.24 -27.07 0.47
C ASN A 22 -21.72 -27.06 0.63
N LYS A 23 -21.04 -27.95 -0.08
CA LYS A 23 -19.60 -28.16 0.05
C LYS A 23 -18.95 -26.91 -0.54
N VAL A 24 -18.50 -26.01 0.34
CA VAL A 24 -17.81 -24.79 -0.08
C VAL A 24 -16.41 -25.18 -0.51
N ILE A 25 -16.07 -24.95 -1.77
CA ILE A 25 -14.76 -25.24 -2.34
C ILE A 25 -13.87 -24.03 -2.09
N SER A 26 -12.72 -24.28 -1.46
CA SER A 26 -11.70 -23.27 -1.19
C SER A 26 -10.37 -23.82 -1.67
N VAL A 27 -9.73 -23.06 -2.53
CA VAL A 27 -8.49 -23.41 -3.24
C VAL A 27 -7.33 -22.58 -2.70
N VAL A 28 -7.63 -21.31 -2.39
CA VAL A 28 -6.68 -20.37 -1.81
C VAL A 28 -6.39 -20.75 -0.36
N ASP A 29 -5.15 -20.50 0.10
CA ASP A 29 -4.77 -20.76 1.49
C ASP A 29 -5.68 -20.00 2.48
N ALA A 30 -5.95 -20.63 3.62
CA ALA A 30 -6.92 -20.12 4.58
C ALA A 30 -6.59 -18.71 5.09
N ARG A 31 -5.30 -18.36 5.24
CA ARG A 31 -4.88 -17.05 5.76
C ARG A 31 -5.15 -15.96 4.72
N ARG A 32 -4.79 -16.20 3.47
CA ARG A 32 -5.05 -15.27 2.36
C ARG A 32 -6.54 -15.14 2.07
N ALA A 33 -7.29 -16.24 2.07
CA ALA A 33 -8.74 -16.24 1.91
C ALA A 33 -9.44 -15.41 3.00
N GLN A 34 -9.00 -15.55 4.25
CA GLN A 34 -9.51 -14.74 5.36
C GLN A 34 -9.17 -13.25 5.20
N ASN A 35 -7.92 -12.93 4.85
CA ASN A 35 -7.50 -11.53 4.62
C ASN A 35 -8.28 -10.89 3.45
N CYS A 36 -8.52 -11.64 2.38
CA CYS A 36 -9.34 -11.21 1.25
C CYS A 36 -10.78 -10.94 1.70
N THR A 37 -11.37 -11.84 2.48
CA THR A 37 -12.72 -11.66 3.02
C THR A 37 -12.83 -10.43 3.91
N ILE A 38 -11.82 -10.15 4.73
CA ILE A 38 -11.73 -8.93 5.55
C ILE A 38 -11.64 -7.67 4.69
N LEU A 39 -10.88 -7.70 3.59
CA LEU A 39 -10.83 -6.57 2.65
C LEU A 39 -12.20 -6.32 2.02
N LEU A 40 -12.86 -7.38 1.53
CA LEU A 40 -14.17 -7.28 0.89
C LEU A 40 -15.27 -6.79 1.85
N SER A 41 -15.19 -7.15 3.13
CA SER A 41 -16.14 -6.66 4.14
C SER A 41 -15.97 -5.18 4.46
N LYS A 42 -14.74 -4.66 4.39
CA LYS A 42 -14.44 -3.22 4.53
C LYS A 42 -14.89 -2.42 3.31
N LEU A 43 -14.70 -2.98 2.11
CA LEU A 43 -15.02 -2.31 0.85
C LEU A 43 -16.53 -2.18 0.63
N LYS A 44 -17.33 -3.14 1.11
CA LYS A 44 -18.81 -3.16 0.99
C LYS A 44 -19.33 -3.02 -0.44
N LEU A 45 -18.53 -3.39 -1.43
CA LEU A 45 -18.90 -3.46 -2.84
C LEU A 45 -19.06 -4.92 -3.26
N SER A 46 -19.96 -5.16 -4.20
CA SER A 46 -20.06 -6.43 -4.90
C SER A 46 -18.90 -6.63 -5.88
N ASP A 47 -18.58 -7.88 -6.19
CA ASP A 47 -17.50 -8.24 -7.13
C ASP A 47 -17.69 -7.54 -8.49
N LYS A 48 -18.96 -7.39 -8.94
CA LYS A 48 -19.33 -6.65 -10.16
C LYS A 48 -19.07 -5.15 -10.07
N GLU A 49 -19.37 -4.53 -8.92
CA GLU A 49 -19.11 -3.10 -8.71
C GLU A 49 -17.61 -2.82 -8.69
N ILE A 50 -16.81 -3.69 -8.05
CA ILE A 50 -15.35 -3.57 -8.04
C ILE A 50 -14.79 -3.65 -9.47
N LYS A 51 -15.26 -4.63 -10.25
CA LYS A 51 -14.90 -4.78 -11.67
C LYS A 51 -15.29 -3.55 -12.48
N SER A 52 -16.51 -3.05 -12.32
CA SER A 52 -16.99 -1.84 -13.03
C SER A 52 -16.20 -0.59 -12.63
N ALA A 53 -15.89 -0.42 -11.35
CA ALA A 53 -15.08 0.68 -10.85
C ALA A 53 -13.68 0.62 -11.47
N LEU A 54 -13.04 -0.55 -11.49
CA LEU A 54 -11.72 -0.71 -12.11
C LEU A 54 -11.73 -0.47 -13.62
N MET A 55 -12.72 -1.00 -14.34
CA MET A 55 -12.86 -0.83 -15.80
C MET A 55 -13.13 0.62 -16.19
N SER A 56 -13.82 1.37 -15.34
CA SER A 56 -14.09 2.81 -15.54
C SER A 56 -13.05 3.73 -14.89
N MET A 57 -11.93 3.21 -14.38
CA MET A 57 -10.90 3.99 -13.66
C MET A 57 -11.48 4.83 -12.51
N ASP A 58 -12.45 4.24 -11.81
CA ASP A 58 -13.18 4.72 -10.64
C ASP A 58 -13.78 6.12 -10.82
N THR A 59 -14.54 6.31 -11.89
CA THR A 59 -15.24 7.59 -12.19
C THR A 59 -16.23 8.02 -11.11
N LYS A 60 -16.77 7.07 -10.34
CA LYS A 60 -17.72 7.31 -9.24
C LYS A 60 -17.03 7.50 -7.88
N ASP A 61 -15.70 7.46 -7.84
CA ASP A 61 -14.88 7.59 -6.63
C ASP A 61 -15.29 6.63 -5.49
N GLN A 62 -15.57 5.37 -5.84
CA GLN A 62 -16.05 4.35 -4.91
C GLN A 62 -14.91 3.55 -4.28
N LEU A 63 -13.69 3.64 -4.82
CA LEU A 63 -12.52 2.90 -4.33
C LEU A 63 -11.52 3.85 -3.66
N PRO A 64 -11.47 3.90 -2.31
CA PRO A 64 -10.47 4.70 -1.60
C PRO A 64 -9.03 4.29 -1.95
N PRO A 65 -8.05 5.21 -1.95
CA PRO A 65 -6.66 4.90 -2.31
C PRO A 65 -6.06 3.75 -1.52
N ASP A 66 -6.34 3.68 -0.21
CA ASP A 66 -5.87 2.60 0.66
C ASP A 66 -6.49 1.25 0.27
N MET A 67 -7.76 1.23 -0.17
CA MET A 67 -8.41 0.01 -0.63
C MET A 67 -7.83 -0.45 -1.97
N VAL A 68 -7.53 0.47 -2.88
CA VAL A 68 -6.84 0.15 -4.15
C VAL A 68 -5.46 -0.46 -3.87
N GLU A 69 -4.72 0.06 -2.89
CA GLU A 69 -3.45 -0.51 -2.45
C GLU A 69 -3.59 -1.91 -1.85
N GLN A 70 -4.62 -2.14 -1.01
CA GLN A 70 -4.87 -3.47 -0.48
C GLN A 70 -5.28 -4.44 -1.60
N LEU A 71 -6.08 -4.02 -2.57
CA LEU A 71 -6.47 -4.83 -3.73
C LEU A 71 -5.27 -5.29 -4.57
N LEU A 72 -4.22 -4.47 -4.67
CA LEU A 72 -2.96 -4.85 -5.35
C LEU A 72 -2.30 -6.08 -4.73
N LYS A 73 -2.43 -6.27 -3.41
CA LYS A 73 -1.90 -7.44 -2.69
C LYS A 73 -2.65 -8.73 -3.01
N PHE A 74 -3.86 -8.62 -3.56
CA PHE A 74 -4.71 -9.75 -3.92
C PHE A 74 -4.72 -10.03 -5.42
N THR A 75 -3.61 -9.78 -6.11
CA THR A 75 -3.45 -10.20 -7.50
C THR A 75 -3.23 -11.72 -7.56
N PRO A 76 -4.09 -12.51 -8.24
CA PRO A 76 -3.93 -13.95 -8.33
C PRO A 76 -2.64 -14.31 -9.10
N SER A 77 -1.84 -15.25 -8.59
CA SER A 77 -0.69 -15.80 -9.30
C SER A 77 -1.12 -16.63 -10.52
N ALA A 78 -0.20 -16.93 -11.43
CA ALA A 78 -0.53 -17.78 -12.59
C ALA A 78 -1.05 -19.17 -12.18
N GLU A 79 -0.47 -19.75 -11.13
CA GLU A 79 -0.90 -21.02 -10.54
C GLU A 79 -2.30 -20.93 -9.94
N GLU A 80 -2.57 -19.88 -9.15
CA GLU A 80 -3.90 -19.65 -8.56
C GLU A 80 -4.95 -19.45 -9.63
N LYS A 81 -4.62 -18.76 -10.73
CA LYS A 81 -5.55 -18.61 -11.86
C LYS A 81 -5.88 -19.94 -12.51
N ALA A 82 -4.88 -20.78 -12.78
CA ALA A 82 -5.09 -22.10 -13.37
C ALA A 82 -6.00 -22.96 -12.48
N LEU A 83 -5.72 -22.99 -11.18
CA LEU A 83 -6.47 -23.79 -10.23
C LEU A 83 -7.90 -23.27 -10.01
N LEU A 84 -8.11 -21.95 -10.05
CA LEU A 84 -9.46 -21.37 -10.01
C LEU A 84 -10.23 -21.65 -11.32
N GLU A 85 -9.55 -21.75 -12.46
CA GLU A 85 -10.18 -22.07 -13.76
C GLU A 85 -10.69 -23.51 -13.82
N GLU A 86 -10.00 -24.47 -13.18
CA GLU A 86 -10.45 -25.86 -13.05
C GLU A 86 -11.80 -25.97 -12.30
N HIS A 87 -12.14 -24.98 -11.49
CA HIS A 87 -13.40 -24.92 -10.73
C HIS A 87 -14.38 -23.86 -11.29
N SER A 88 -14.17 -23.38 -12.51
CA SER A 88 -15.01 -22.34 -13.15
C SER A 88 -16.49 -22.75 -13.27
N ASP A 89 -16.77 -24.03 -13.52
CA ASP A 89 -18.13 -24.57 -13.62
C ASP A 89 -18.89 -24.56 -12.27
N GLU A 90 -18.16 -24.47 -11.16
CA GLU A 90 -18.69 -24.55 -9.79
C GLU A 90 -18.57 -23.21 -9.03
N LEU A 91 -18.56 -22.09 -9.73
CA LEU A 91 -18.44 -20.72 -9.18
C LEU A 91 -19.36 -20.41 -7.98
N LYS A 92 -20.55 -21.01 -7.92
CA LYS A 92 -21.51 -20.83 -6.81
C LYS A 92 -21.12 -21.61 -5.55
N SER A 93 -20.32 -22.66 -5.70
CA SER A 93 -19.79 -23.49 -4.62
C SER A 93 -18.46 -22.96 -4.09
N LEU A 94 -17.78 -22.07 -4.83
CA LEU A 94 -16.54 -21.44 -4.37
C LEU A 94 -16.77 -20.54 -3.14
N ALA A 95 -15.80 -20.54 -2.23
CA ALA A 95 -15.76 -19.58 -1.14
C ALA A 95 -15.68 -18.15 -1.68
N ARG A 96 -16.12 -17.17 -0.86
CA ARG A 96 -16.20 -15.76 -1.27
C ARG A 96 -14.87 -15.20 -1.79
N ALA A 97 -13.76 -15.55 -1.14
CA ALA A 97 -12.43 -15.10 -1.53
C ALA A 97 -12.01 -15.68 -2.89
N ASP A 98 -12.17 -16.99 -3.08
CA ASP A 98 -11.85 -17.69 -4.33
C ASP A 98 -12.69 -17.18 -5.50
N ARG A 99 -14.01 -17.00 -5.29
CA ARG A 99 -14.90 -16.40 -6.29
C ARG A 99 -14.44 -14.99 -6.67
N PHE A 100 -14.05 -14.17 -5.69
CA PHE A 100 -13.54 -12.83 -5.97
C PHE A 100 -12.22 -12.87 -6.74
N LEU A 101 -11.27 -13.73 -6.35
CA LEU A 101 -10.00 -13.88 -7.05
C LEU A 101 -10.17 -14.39 -8.49
N TYR A 102 -11.15 -15.26 -8.73
CA TYR A 102 -11.54 -15.66 -10.08
C TYR A 102 -12.12 -14.48 -10.87
N GLU A 103 -13.10 -13.74 -10.33
CA GLU A 103 -13.71 -12.61 -11.04
C GLU A 103 -12.69 -11.53 -11.46
N ILE A 104 -11.69 -11.25 -10.62
CA ILE A 104 -10.62 -10.31 -10.97
C ILE A 104 -9.56 -10.91 -11.90
N SER A 105 -9.36 -12.24 -11.91
CA SER A 105 -8.42 -12.88 -12.85
C SER A 105 -8.89 -12.74 -14.29
N GLN A 106 -10.21 -12.71 -14.51
CA GLN A 106 -10.86 -12.47 -15.80
C GLN A 106 -10.75 -11.02 -16.28
N ILE A 107 -10.27 -10.09 -15.45
CA ILE A 107 -10.07 -8.68 -15.85
C ILE A 107 -8.74 -8.56 -16.60
N THR A 108 -8.82 -8.16 -17.87
CA THR A 108 -7.64 -7.93 -18.70
C THR A 108 -6.73 -6.85 -18.10
N HIS A 109 -5.46 -7.20 -17.89
CA HIS A 109 -4.45 -6.33 -17.27
C HIS A 109 -4.84 -5.80 -15.88
N TYR A 110 -5.53 -6.60 -15.06
CA TYR A 110 -5.98 -6.24 -13.70
C TYR A 110 -4.93 -5.48 -12.88
N GLU A 111 -3.73 -6.04 -12.73
CA GLU A 111 -2.66 -5.45 -11.92
C GLU A 111 -2.22 -4.09 -12.46
N ALA A 112 -2.04 -3.96 -13.77
CA ALA A 112 -1.64 -2.70 -14.40
C ALA A 112 -2.73 -1.63 -14.27
N ARG A 113 -4.01 -2.00 -14.38
CA ARG A 113 -5.15 -1.09 -14.16
C ARG A 113 -5.18 -0.60 -12.72
N LEU A 114 -5.00 -1.48 -11.73
CA LEU A 114 -4.95 -1.09 -10.32
C LEU A 114 -3.76 -0.19 -10.03
N LYS A 115 -2.56 -0.52 -10.52
CA LYS A 115 -1.37 0.33 -10.38
C LYS A 115 -1.61 1.73 -10.95
N SER A 116 -2.22 1.80 -12.13
CA SER A 116 -2.58 3.06 -12.79
C SER A 116 -3.61 3.85 -11.98
N LEU A 117 -4.64 3.18 -11.45
CA LEU A 117 -5.67 3.82 -10.64
C LEU A 117 -5.10 4.33 -9.32
N PHE A 118 -4.27 3.54 -8.65
CA PHE A 118 -3.58 3.93 -7.42
C PHE A 118 -2.69 5.16 -7.65
N TYR A 119 -1.91 5.15 -8.73
CA TYR A 119 -1.10 6.29 -9.13
C TYR A 119 -1.96 7.53 -9.37
N LYS A 120 -3.03 7.41 -10.18
CA LYS A 120 -3.98 8.50 -10.46
C LYS A 120 -4.50 9.13 -9.16
N LYS A 121 -4.92 8.31 -8.20
CA LYS A 121 -5.49 8.78 -6.92
C LYS A 121 -4.45 9.45 -6.01
N ARG A 122 -3.21 8.97 -5.98
CA ARG A 122 -2.14 9.52 -5.14
C ARG A 122 -1.34 10.65 -5.80
N PHE A 123 -1.53 10.89 -7.09
CA PHE A 123 -0.69 11.83 -7.86
C PHE A 123 -0.77 13.25 -7.32
N ALA A 124 -1.98 13.76 -7.08
CA ALA A 124 -2.19 15.13 -6.61
C ALA A 124 -1.55 15.36 -5.24
N GLU A 125 -1.73 14.42 -4.30
CA GLU A 125 -1.14 14.45 -2.97
C GLU A 125 0.40 14.45 -3.05
N ARG A 126 1.00 13.52 -3.81
CA ARG A 126 2.45 13.46 -4.00
C ARG A 126 3.00 14.74 -4.62
N LEU A 127 2.29 15.31 -5.59
CA LEU A 127 2.71 16.56 -6.23
C LEU A 127 2.63 17.74 -5.26
N ALA A 128 1.59 17.82 -4.44
CA ALA A 128 1.41 18.84 -3.43
C ALA A 128 2.49 18.75 -2.33
N GLU A 129 2.95 17.55 -2.00
CA GLU A 129 4.07 17.33 -1.06
C GLU A 129 5.43 17.70 -1.66
N LEU A 130 5.67 17.33 -2.93
CA LEU A 130 6.99 17.51 -3.57
C LEU A 130 7.26 18.95 -4.02
N ARG A 131 6.24 19.65 -4.53
CA ARG A 131 6.38 21.05 -5.00
C ARG A 131 7.03 22.00 -3.98
N PRO A 132 6.55 22.12 -2.73
CA PRO A 132 7.14 23.03 -1.77
C PRO A 132 8.56 22.64 -1.37
N ARG A 133 8.89 21.33 -1.33
CA ARG A 133 10.27 20.88 -1.05
C ARG A 133 11.24 21.31 -2.13
N ILE A 134 10.85 21.17 -3.40
CA ILE A 134 11.67 21.62 -4.53
C ILE A 134 11.80 23.14 -4.51
N ALA A 135 10.70 23.87 -4.29
CA ALA A 135 10.71 25.32 -4.20
C ALA A 135 11.65 25.82 -3.08
N ALA A 136 11.61 25.18 -1.91
CA ALA A 136 12.49 25.54 -0.79
C ALA A 136 13.97 25.39 -1.15
N VAL A 137 14.38 24.30 -1.80
CA VAL A 137 15.77 24.09 -2.22
C VAL A 137 16.19 25.11 -3.28
N VAL A 138 15.30 25.38 -4.24
CA VAL A 138 15.54 26.36 -5.31
C VAL A 138 15.70 27.77 -4.73
N GLU A 139 14.79 28.20 -3.86
CA GLU A 139 14.85 29.53 -3.25
C GLU A 139 16.04 29.67 -2.31
N ALA A 140 16.32 28.68 -1.44
CA ALA A 140 17.52 28.69 -0.61
C ALA A 140 18.80 28.80 -1.44
N SER A 141 18.90 28.08 -2.56
CA SER A 141 20.06 28.17 -3.46
C SER A 141 20.19 29.57 -4.07
N LYS A 142 19.08 30.19 -4.50
CA LYS A 142 19.08 31.55 -5.04
C LYS A 142 19.45 32.58 -3.98
N GLU A 143 18.91 32.46 -2.77
CA GLU A 143 19.21 33.34 -1.64
C GLU A 143 20.69 33.31 -1.28
N LEU A 144 21.29 32.11 -1.20
CA LEU A 144 22.72 31.96 -0.94
C LEU A 144 23.58 32.62 -2.03
N GLN A 145 23.22 32.46 -3.31
CA GLN A 145 23.96 33.06 -4.43
C GLN A 145 23.83 34.60 -4.48
N ARG A 146 22.64 35.13 -4.15
CA ARG A 146 22.31 36.56 -4.24
C ARG A 146 22.67 37.33 -2.97
N SER A 147 22.85 36.66 -1.83
CA SER A 147 23.10 37.32 -0.56
C SER A 147 24.45 38.05 -0.52
N ARG A 148 24.40 39.37 -0.73
CA ARG A 148 25.56 40.25 -0.57
C ARG A 148 26.09 40.27 0.86
N ARG A 149 25.19 40.16 1.85
CA ARG A 149 25.54 40.11 3.27
C ARG A 149 26.35 38.86 3.60
N LEU A 150 25.93 37.70 3.07
CA LEU A 150 26.69 36.45 3.24
C LEU A 150 28.08 36.57 2.59
N LYS A 151 28.17 37.08 1.36
CA LYS A 151 29.47 37.32 0.72
C LYS A 151 30.37 38.21 1.57
N LYS A 152 29.81 39.30 2.13
CA LYS A 152 30.59 40.21 2.97
C LYS A 152 31.05 39.56 4.27
N LEU A 153 30.22 38.72 4.89
CA LEU A 153 30.60 37.94 6.05
C LEU A 153 31.75 36.99 5.73
N LEU A 154 31.67 36.25 4.61
CA LEU A 154 32.73 35.34 4.17
C LEU A 154 34.06 36.08 3.91
N GLU A 155 34.01 37.28 3.31
CA GLU A 155 35.19 38.14 3.15
C GLU A 155 35.82 38.51 4.49
N LEU A 156 35.01 38.90 5.48
CA LEU A 156 35.50 39.28 6.81
C LEU A 156 36.13 38.08 7.53
N VAL A 157 35.45 36.92 7.49
CA VAL A 157 35.98 35.67 8.07
C VAL A 157 37.32 35.30 7.43
N LEU A 158 37.44 35.42 6.10
CA LEU A 158 38.69 35.17 5.39
C LEU A 158 39.79 36.15 5.83
N ALA A 159 39.48 37.44 5.94
CA ALA A 159 40.42 38.46 6.37
C ALA A 159 40.93 38.21 7.81
N PHE A 160 40.03 37.89 8.74
CA PHE A 160 40.41 37.53 10.11
C PHE A 160 41.24 36.25 10.16
N GLY A 161 40.82 35.21 9.44
CA GLY A 161 41.54 33.94 9.38
C GLY A 161 42.96 34.10 8.84
N ASN A 162 43.15 34.90 7.79
CA ASN A 162 44.46 35.21 7.22
C ASN A 162 45.32 36.06 8.17
N TYR A 163 44.72 37.03 8.87
CA TYR A 163 45.42 37.86 9.85
C TYR A 163 45.90 37.06 11.07
N MET A 164 45.08 36.13 11.57
CA MET A 164 45.41 35.29 12.73
C MET A 164 46.46 34.22 12.39
N ASN A 165 46.38 33.62 11.19
CA ASN A 165 47.23 32.48 10.80
C ASN A 165 48.47 32.89 9.99
N ARG A 166 49.17 33.97 10.38
CA ARG A 166 50.33 34.49 9.62
C ARG A 166 51.38 33.40 9.27
N GLY A 167 51.96 33.48 8.07
CA GLY A 167 52.89 32.47 7.53
C GLY A 167 52.24 31.64 6.41
N GLN A 168 52.69 30.39 6.19
CA GLN A 168 52.14 29.55 5.10
C GLN A 168 50.62 29.25 5.22
N ARG A 169 50.03 29.47 6.40
CA ARG A 169 48.59 29.24 6.66
C ARG A 169 47.72 30.49 6.50
N GLY A 170 48.30 31.65 6.20
CA GLY A 170 47.63 32.96 6.22
C GLY A 170 47.38 33.59 4.84
N ASN A 171 47.65 32.88 3.76
CA ASN A 171 47.44 33.34 2.38
C ASN A 171 46.31 32.56 1.69
N ALA A 172 45.22 32.27 2.41
CA ALA A 172 44.08 31.56 1.83
C ALA A 172 43.29 32.47 0.89
N GLN A 173 42.83 31.90 -0.24
CA GLN A 173 41.92 32.56 -1.20
C GLN A 173 40.45 32.20 -0.96
N GLY A 174 40.19 31.27 -0.05
CA GLY A 174 38.87 30.79 0.31
C GLY A 174 38.98 29.68 1.35
N PHE A 175 37.84 29.28 1.90
CA PHE A 175 37.75 28.23 2.91
C PHE A 175 36.48 27.40 2.69
N ARG A 176 36.45 26.19 3.25
CA ARG A 176 35.27 25.33 3.19
C ARG A 176 34.17 25.88 4.09
N LEU A 177 32.91 25.91 3.64
CA LEU A 177 31.79 26.41 4.44
C LEU A 177 31.61 25.69 5.79
N GLU A 178 32.04 24.43 5.89
CA GLU A 178 32.08 23.67 7.15
C GLU A 178 32.91 24.36 8.23
N SER A 179 33.95 25.13 7.86
CA SER A 179 34.79 25.88 8.79
C SER A 179 34.00 26.98 9.53
N LEU A 180 32.88 27.48 8.99
CA LEU A 180 32.03 28.45 9.67
C LEU A 180 31.49 27.93 11.00
N ARG A 181 31.22 26.62 11.09
CA ARG A 181 30.73 25.99 12.33
C ARG A 181 31.76 26.03 13.45
N ARG A 182 33.06 26.05 13.10
CA ARG A 182 34.18 26.03 14.04
C ARG A 182 34.57 27.42 14.53
N ILE A 183 33.97 28.48 14.00
CA ILE A 183 34.28 29.86 14.41
C ILE A 183 33.81 30.14 15.84
N GLY A 184 32.72 29.52 16.29
CA GLY A 184 32.24 29.66 17.67
C GLY A 184 33.06 28.91 18.72
N ASP A 185 34.03 28.09 18.29
CA ASP A 185 34.92 27.35 19.19
C ASP A 185 36.18 28.17 19.60
N TYR A 186 36.32 29.41 19.07
CA TYR A 186 37.39 30.36 19.34
C TYR A 186 36.86 31.63 20.02
#